data_AF-A0A7C1SJB1-F1
#
_entry.id   AF-A0A7C1SJB1-F1
#
_cell.length_a   1.000
_cell.length_b   1.000
_cell.length_c   1.000
_cell.angle_alpha   90.00
_cell.angle_beta   90.00
_cell.angle_gamma   90.00
#
_symmetry.space_group_name_H-M   'P 1'
#
loop_
_entity.id
_entity.type
_entity.pdbx_description
1 polymer ?
#
loop_
_entity_poly.entity_id
_entity_poly.type
_entity_poly.pdbx_seq_one_letter_code
_entity_poly.pdbx_strand_id
1 'polypeptide(L)'
;EALNPTVFAQIGAHLAGQPDWSEVPIIVLLERAAPLARIRGQLEGSWPGARVLFYTRPITPLELVNGIQSNLLVRLRQREVRDSIEREKELRLELNHRVKNILASVQSIFQMTKRGAATVEDLASDFSGRLKALSNVHAAVFEAGGEEVRLSDVVELTVSPYNGEGVTRIEVTGADMVVSRDAGTTIALCLHELITNAIKYGALSRPEGHVALVWAIAADGPREFSLSWTEIGGPPVREPTRQGYGTRYVRAALGSLFGNVPDIVFAPDGFRCSVRGPVERISAS
;
A
#
# COMPACT_ATOMS: atom_id res chain seq x y z
N GLU A 1 -6.03 -20.74 54.18
CA GLU A 1 -4.65 -20.54 54.69
C GLU A 1 -3.83 -19.56 53.85
N ALA A 2 -3.70 -19.74 52.53
CA ALA A 2 -2.86 -18.86 51.69
C ALA A 2 -3.51 -17.53 51.22
N LEU A 3 -4.84 -17.45 51.17
CA LEU A 3 -5.59 -16.24 50.80
C LEU A 3 -5.75 -15.30 52.01
N ASN A 4 -4.66 -14.67 52.44
CA ASN A 4 -4.71 -13.61 53.45
C ASN A 4 -5.13 -12.27 52.81
N PRO A 5 -5.51 -11.24 53.59
CA PRO A 5 -5.97 -9.95 53.05
C PRO A 5 -4.98 -9.28 52.10
N THR A 6 -3.68 -9.42 52.33
CA THR A 6 -2.62 -8.86 51.49
C THR A 6 -2.57 -9.53 50.12
N VAL A 7 -2.54 -10.85 50.07
CA VAL A 7 -2.56 -11.64 48.83
C VAL A 7 -3.86 -11.38 48.07
N PHE A 8 -4.98 -11.29 48.78
CA PHE A 8 -6.28 -10.98 48.21
C PHE A 8 -6.31 -9.63 47.49
N ALA A 9 -5.76 -8.60 48.13
CA ALA A 9 -5.66 -7.25 47.54
C ALA A 9 -4.70 -7.22 46.34
N GLN A 10 -3.58 -7.95 46.40
CA GLN A 10 -2.63 -8.06 45.28
C GLN A 10 -3.26 -8.72 44.05
N ILE A 11 -4.01 -9.81 44.24
CA ILE A 11 -4.74 -10.48 43.16
C ILE A 11 -5.80 -9.53 42.59
N GLY A 12 -6.57 -8.87 43.45
CA GLY A 12 -7.58 -7.89 43.02
C GLY A 12 -6.98 -6.75 42.19
N ALA A 13 -5.86 -6.18 42.63
CA ALA A 13 -5.15 -5.14 41.88
C ALA A 13 -4.62 -5.64 40.53
N HIS A 14 -4.09 -6.86 40.47
CA HIS A 14 -3.63 -7.47 39.22
C HIS A 14 -4.78 -7.69 38.22
N LEU A 15 -5.92 -8.17 38.71
CA LEU A 15 -7.13 -8.39 37.91
C LEU A 15 -7.72 -7.07 37.39
N ALA A 16 -7.76 -6.03 38.24
CA ALA A 16 -8.23 -4.70 37.85
C ALA A 16 -7.34 -4.05 36.76
N GLY A 17 -6.07 -4.46 36.68
CA GLY A 17 -5.16 -4.05 35.61
C GLY A 17 -5.22 -4.92 34.35
N GLN A 18 -6.04 -5.99 34.34
CA GLN A 18 -6.21 -6.79 33.13
C GLN A 18 -7.13 -6.06 32.13
N PRO A 19 -6.88 -6.22 30.82
CA PRO A 19 -7.81 -5.74 29.80
C PRO A 19 -9.19 -6.39 29.94
N ASP A 20 -10.25 -5.69 29.53
CA ASP A 20 -11.64 -6.16 29.63
C ASP A 20 -11.91 -7.50 28.93
N TRP A 21 -11.11 -7.87 27.93
CA TRP A 21 -11.21 -9.14 27.21
C TRP A 21 -10.51 -10.32 27.93
N SER A 22 -9.72 -10.03 28.96
CA SER A 22 -8.82 -11.00 29.62
C SER A 22 -9.43 -11.56 30.90
N GLU A 23 -10.11 -12.70 30.78
CA GLU A 23 -10.60 -13.45 31.94
C GLU A 23 -9.50 -14.34 32.52
N VAL A 24 -8.74 -13.83 33.49
CA VAL A 24 -7.66 -14.62 34.11
C VAL A 24 -8.23 -15.74 34.98
N PRO A 25 -7.88 -17.01 34.73
CA PRO A 25 -8.34 -18.12 35.55
C PRO A 25 -7.60 -18.13 36.90
N ILE A 26 -8.34 -18.23 38.00
CA ILE A 26 -7.78 -18.35 39.35
C ILE A 26 -8.19 -19.68 39.94
N ILE A 27 -7.21 -20.49 40.32
CA ILE A 27 -7.45 -21.80 40.94
C ILE A 27 -7.37 -21.65 42.47
N VAL A 28 -8.46 -22.01 43.14
CA VAL A 28 -8.59 -21.99 44.59
C VAL A 28 -8.72 -23.43 45.09
N LEU A 29 -7.73 -23.87 45.85
CA LEU A 29 -7.75 -25.16 46.53
C LEU A 29 -8.36 -24.98 47.93
N LEU A 30 -9.39 -25.77 48.22
CA LEU A 30 -10.16 -25.75 49.45
C LEU A 30 -9.98 -27.06 50.22
N GLU A 31 -10.13 -26.99 51.53
CA GLU A 31 -10.29 -28.19 52.37
C GLU A 31 -11.72 -28.73 52.28
N ARG A 32 -11.91 -30.01 52.57
CA ARG A 32 -13.23 -30.67 52.49
C ARG A 32 -14.31 -30.00 53.34
N ALA A 33 -13.93 -29.43 54.49
CA ALA A 33 -14.83 -28.76 55.41
C ALA A 33 -15.05 -27.27 55.10
N ALA A 34 -14.42 -26.74 54.04
CA ALA A 34 -14.50 -25.31 53.72
C ALA A 34 -15.92 -24.90 53.28
N PRO A 35 -16.46 -23.76 53.74
CA PRO A 35 -17.79 -23.29 53.37
C PRO A 35 -17.78 -22.69 51.95
N LEU A 36 -17.82 -23.56 50.93
CA LEU A 36 -17.69 -23.20 49.50
C LEU A 36 -18.65 -22.08 49.07
N ALA A 37 -19.92 -22.12 49.47
CA ALA A 37 -20.90 -21.11 49.08
C ALA A 37 -20.53 -19.71 49.58
N ARG A 38 -20.07 -19.61 50.84
CA ARG A 38 -19.62 -18.34 51.43
C ARG A 38 -18.36 -17.82 50.73
N ILE A 39 -17.38 -18.69 50.52
CA ILE A 39 -16.10 -18.33 49.88
C ILE A 39 -16.33 -17.90 48.44
N ARG A 40 -17.16 -18.63 47.68
CA ARG A 40 -17.53 -18.27 46.31
C ARG A 40 -18.16 -16.89 46.25
N GLY A 41 -19.18 -16.62 47.06
CA GLY A 41 -19.85 -15.31 47.06
C GLY A 41 -18.92 -14.15 47.41
N GLN A 42 -17.97 -14.36 48.33
CA GLN A 42 -16.95 -13.35 48.65
C GLN A 42 -15.99 -13.08 47.48
N LEU A 43 -15.51 -14.13 46.81
CA LEU A 43 -14.57 -14.00 45.70
C LEU A 43 -15.22 -13.41 44.45
N GLU A 44 -16.41 -13.88 44.08
CA GLU A 44 -17.16 -13.34 42.94
C GLU A 44 -17.54 -11.87 43.14
N GLY A 45 -17.90 -11.47 44.37
CA GLY A 45 -18.19 -10.08 44.69
C GLY A 45 -16.95 -9.17 44.72
N SER A 46 -15.77 -9.72 45.03
CA SER A 46 -14.54 -8.93 45.16
C SER A 46 -13.71 -8.88 43.88
N TRP A 47 -13.84 -9.90 43.03
CA TRP A 47 -13.12 -10.04 41.76
C TRP A 47 -14.11 -10.20 40.60
N PRO A 48 -14.89 -9.15 40.29
CA PRO A 48 -15.86 -9.20 39.19
C PRO A 48 -15.15 -9.49 37.87
N GLY A 49 -15.69 -10.42 37.07
CA GLY A 49 -15.12 -10.84 35.79
C GLY A 49 -13.96 -11.85 35.88
N ALA A 50 -13.46 -12.17 37.08
CA ALA A 50 -12.45 -13.21 37.25
C ALA A 50 -13.07 -14.61 37.16
N ARG A 51 -12.39 -15.51 36.43
CA ARG A 51 -12.83 -16.90 36.31
C ARG A 51 -12.24 -17.74 37.44
N VAL A 52 -12.97 -17.86 38.55
CA VAL A 52 -12.51 -18.59 39.75
C VAL A 52 -12.92 -20.07 39.67
N LEU A 53 -11.94 -20.98 39.80
CA LEU A 53 -12.13 -22.43 39.81
C LEU A 53 -11.86 -22.96 41.21
N PHE A 54 -12.76 -23.80 41.71
CA PHE A 54 -12.67 -24.36 43.05
C PHE A 54 -12.40 -25.86 42.98
N TYR A 55 -11.36 -26.30 43.69
CA TYR A 55 -11.08 -27.72 43.91
C TYR A 55 -11.05 -28.01 45.40
N THR A 56 -11.55 -29.17 45.82
CA THR A 56 -11.52 -29.60 47.22
C THR A 56 -10.52 -30.73 47.42
N ARG A 57 -9.79 -30.72 48.54
CA ARG A 57 -8.83 -31.76 48.90
C ARG A 57 -9.52 -32.97 49.58
N PRO A 58 -9.02 -34.20 49.39
CA PRO A 58 -7.90 -34.58 48.52
C PRO A 58 -8.30 -34.52 47.04
N ILE A 59 -7.42 -33.94 46.21
CA ILE A 59 -7.57 -33.87 44.75
C ILE A 59 -6.56 -34.80 44.10
N THR A 60 -6.96 -35.52 43.06
CA THR A 60 -6.01 -36.32 42.30
C THR A 60 -5.09 -35.42 41.46
N PRO A 61 -3.80 -35.78 41.27
CA PRO A 61 -2.92 -35.00 40.40
C PRO A 61 -3.49 -34.82 38.98
N LEU A 62 -4.17 -35.83 38.45
CA LEU A 62 -4.78 -35.80 37.12
C LEU A 62 -5.91 -34.76 37.02
N GLU A 63 -6.79 -34.66 38.01
CA GLU A 63 -7.86 -33.65 38.03
C GLU A 63 -7.31 -32.23 38.05
N LEU A 64 -6.26 -31.99 38.84
CA LEU A 64 -5.61 -30.68 38.92
C LEU A 64 -4.93 -30.32 37.59
N VAL A 65 -4.21 -31.26 36.99
CA VAL A 65 -3.54 -31.06 35.70
C VAL A 65 -4.56 -30.78 34.60
N ASN A 66 -5.64 -31.56 34.50
CA ASN A 66 -6.70 -31.34 33.51
C ASN A 66 -7.35 -29.97 33.68
N GLY A 67 -7.58 -29.55 34.93
CA GLY A 67 -8.06 -28.22 35.28
C GLY A 67 -7.17 -27.09 34.79
N ILE A 68 -5.88 -27.18 35.08
CA ILE A 68 -4.88 -26.20 34.65
C ILE A 68 -4.78 -26.16 33.13
N GLN A 69 -4.66 -27.32 32.47
CA GLN A 69 -4.52 -27.41 31.02
C GLN A 69 -5.74 -26.84 30.28
N SER A 70 -6.96 -27.16 30.73
CA SER A 70 -8.18 -26.65 30.13
C SER A 70 -8.26 -25.12 30.19
N ASN A 71 -7.88 -24.54 31.33
CA ASN A 71 -7.92 -23.09 31.51
C ASN A 71 -6.78 -22.36 30.80
N LEU A 72 -5.60 -22.99 30.72
CA LEU A 72 -4.50 -22.48 29.90
C LEU A 72 -4.90 -22.45 28.42
N LEU A 73 -5.57 -23.49 27.91
CA LEU A 73 -6.05 -23.53 26.54
C LEU A 73 -7.09 -22.44 26.26
N VAL A 74 -8.03 -22.20 27.18
CA VAL A 74 -8.98 -21.09 27.06
C VAL A 74 -8.25 -19.75 26.98
N ARG A 75 -7.24 -19.54 27.84
CA ARG A 75 -6.47 -18.30 27.87
C ARG A 75 -5.66 -18.09 26.58
N LEU A 76 -5.08 -19.15 26.02
CA LEU A 76 -4.38 -19.10 24.75
C LEU A 76 -5.35 -18.72 23.62
N ARG A 77 -6.53 -19.35 23.56
CA ARG A 77 -7.57 -18.99 22.58
C ARG A 77 -8.05 -17.55 22.70
N GLN A 78 -8.23 -17.03 23.92
CA GLN A 78 -8.60 -15.61 24.12
C GLN A 78 -7.54 -14.67 23.51
N ARG A 79 -6.25 -14.99 23.69
CA ARG A 79 -5.16 -14.21 23.08
C ARG A 79 -5.16 -14.33 21.57
N GLU A 80 -5.30 -15.54 21.03
CA GLU A 80 -5.37 -15.76 19.57
C GLU A 80 -6.51 -14.97 18.93
N VAL A 81 -7.71 -14.99 19.54
CA VAL A 81 -8.86 -14.22 19.07
C VAL A 81 -8.57 -12.72 19.14
N ARG A 82 -7.98 -12.23 20.23
CA ARG A 82 -7.60 -10.82 20.37
C ARG A 82 -6.60 -10.39 19.31
N ASP A 83 -5.53 -11.16 19.11
CA ASP A 83 -4.49 -10.88 18.11
C ASP A 83 -5.06 -10.96 16.68
N SER A 84 -6.06 -11.81 16.44
CA SER A 84 -6.80 -11.87 15.18
C SER A 84 -7.64 -10.61 14.94
N ILE A 85 -8.36 -10.14 15.96
CA ILE A 85 -9.17 -8.91 15.89
C ILE A 85 -8.28 -7.68 15.69
N GLU A 86 -7.14 -7.60 16.37
CA GLU A 86 -6.18 -6.49 16.21
C GLU A 86 -5.62 -6.46 14.78
N ARG A 87 -5.16 -7.59 14.25
CA ARG A 87 -4.72 -7.69 12.85
C ARG A 87 -5.83 -7.33 11.87
N GLU A 88 -7.07 -7.77 12.10
CA GLU A 88 -8.20 -7.40 11.25
C GLU A 88 -8.45 -5.88 11.26
N LYS A 89 -8.33 -5.23 12.42
CA LYS A 89 -8.45 -3.76 12.52
C LYS A 89 -7.34 -3.05 11.77
N GLU A 90 -6.10 -3.49 11.90
CA GLU A 90 -4.95 -2.94 11.17
C GLU A 90 -5.16 -3.05 9.65
N LEU A 91 -5.51 -4.24 9.17
CA LEU A 91 -5.83 -4.47 7.75
C LEU A 91 -6.98 -3.58 7.27
N ARG A 92 -8.03 -3.41 8.07
CA ARG A 92 -9.14 -2.50 7.74
C ARG A 92 -8.70 -1.04 7.66
N LEU A 93 -7.80 -0.59 8.53
CA LEU A 93 -7.27 0.78 8.50
C LEU A 93 -6.42 1.00 7.25
N GLU A 94 -5.55 0.06 6.92
CA GLU A 94 -4.72 0.08 5.73
C GLU A 94 -5.57 0.07 4.46
N LEU A 95 -6.56 -0.82 4.37
CA LEU A 95 -7.52 -0.84 3.25
C LEU A 95 -8.25 0.49 3.11
N ASN A 96 -8.72 1.09 4.21
CA ASN A 96 -9.36 2.40 4.17
C ASN A 96 -8.43 3.50 3.67
N HIS A 97 -7.16 3.48 4.11
CA HIS A 97 -6.15 4.40 3.64
C HIS A 97 -5.92 4.24 2.13
N ARG A 98 -5.80 2.98 1.66
CA ARG A 98 -5.62 2.65 0.25
C ARG A 98 -6.80 3.10 -0.61
N VAL A 99 -8.04 2.86 -0.16
CA VAL A 99 -9.25 3.32 -0.85
C VAL A 99 -9.26 4.85 -0.95
N LYS A 100 -8.93 5.56 0.13
CA LYS A 100 -8.83 7.03 0.12
C LYS A 100 -7.80 7.53 -0.89
N ASN A 101 -6.63 6.88 -0.98
CA ASN A 101 -5.59 7.23 -1.94
C ASN A 101 -6.07 7.03 -3.39
N ILE A 102 -6.73 5.91 -3.69
CA ILE A 102 -7.28 5.64 -5.03
C ILE A 102 -8.32 6.69 -5.40
N LEU A 103 -9.25 7.01 -4.50
CA LEU A 103 -10.28 8.02 -4.74
C LEU A 103 -9.68 9.41 -4.95
N ALA A 104 -8.65 9.79 -4.18
CA ALA A 104 -7.93 11.04 -4.36
C ALA A 104 -7.22 11.10 -5.71
N SER A 105 -6.62 9.99 -6.17
CA SER A 105 -5.99 9.88 -7.49
C SER A 105 -7.02 10.02 -8.61
N VAL A 106 -8.15 9.31 -8.53
CA VAL A 106 -9.25 9.42 -9.50
C VAL A 106 -9.80 10.85 -9.56
N GLN A 107 -10.03 11.48 -8.40
CA GLN A 107 -10.49 12.86 -8.33
C GLN A 107 -9.47 13.85 -8.94
N SER A 108 -8.18 13.64 -8.66
CA SER A 108 -7.11 14.45 -9.24
C SER A 108 -7.06 14.32 -10.76
N ILE A 109 -7.14 13.09 -11.28
CA ILE A 109 -7.22 12.81 -12.71
C ILE A 109 -8.43 13.54 -13.33
N PHE A 110 -9.60 13.44 -12.71
CA PHE A 110 -10.80 14.12 -13.21
C PHE A 110 -10.64 15.65 -13.26
N GLN A 111 -10.18 16.27 -12.16
CA GLN A 111 -9.97 17.71 -12.10
C GLN A 111 -8.92 18.18 -13.11
N MET A 112 -7.90 17.36 -13.35
CA MET A 112 -6.87 17.65 -14.34
C MET A 112 -7.37 17.53 -15.77
N THR A 113 -8.13 16.49 -16.11
CA THR A 113 -8.70 16.32 -17.45
C THR A 113 -9.72 17.43 -17.74
N LYS A 114 -10.57 17.76 -16.75
CA LYS A 114 -11.58 18.82 -16.88
C LYS A 114 -11.01 20.17 -17.29
N ARG A 115 -9.83 20.53 -16.77
CA ARG A 115 -9.23 21.84 -17.09
C ARG A 115 -8.78 21.95 -18.55
N GLY A 116 -8.46 20.84 -19.22
CA GLY A 116 -7.93 20.81 -20.59
C GLY A 116 -8.89 20.40 -21.68
N ALA A 117 -10.07 19.90 -21.33
CA ALA A 117 -11.06 19.47 -22.30
C ALA A 117 -11.75 20.67 -22.98
N ALA A 118 -11.84 20.64 -24.31
CA ALA A 118 -12.60 21.62 -25.09
C ALA A 118 -14.08 21.24 -25.19
N THR A 119 -14.38 19.93 -25.20
CA THR A 119 -15.72 19.37 -25.26
C THR A 119 -15.96 18.34 -24.16
N VAL A 120 -17.23 17.95 -23.96
CA VAL A 120 -17.58 16.88 -23.01
C VAL A 120 -17.08 15.53 -23.52
N GLU A 121 -17.10 15.33 -24.83
CA GLU A 121 -16.60 14.13 -25.50
C GLU A 121 -15.08 13.98 -25.31
N ASP A 122 -14.32 15.07 -25.44
CA ASP A 122 -12.87 15.08 -25.16
C ASP A 122 -12.61 14.75 -23.69
N LEU A 123 -13.38 15.33 -22.77
CA LEU A 123 -13.27 15.04 -21.33
C LEU A 123 -13.51 13.56 -21.06
N ALA A 124 -14.58 12.98 -21.62
CA ALA A 124 -14.95 11.60 -21.40
C ALA A 124 -13.89 10.63 -21.96
N SER A 125 -13.42 10.89 -23.19
CA SER A 125 -12.40 10.08 -23.85
C SER A 125 -11.07 10.10 -23.08
N ASP A 126 -10.55 11.31 -22.78
CA ASP A 126 -9.26 11.46 -22.10
C ASP A 126 -9.32 10.97 -20.64
N PHE A 127 -10.44 11.17 -19.94
CA PHE A 127 -10.63 10.65 -18.58
C PHE A 127 -10.70 9.12 -18.56
N SER A 128 -11.44 8.52 -19.50
CA SER A 128 -11.55 7.06 -19.62
C SER A 128 -10.19 6.41 -19.93
N GLY A 129 -9.39 7.01 -20.83
CA GLY A 129 -8.04 6.55 -21.12
C GLY A 129 -7.13 6.53 -19.89
N ARG A 130 -7.10 7.65 -19.14
CA ARG A 130 -6.31 7.76 -17.90
C ARG A 130 -6.78 6.83 -16.80
N LEU A 131 -8.10 6.66 -16.66
CA LEU A 131 -8.68 5.73 -15.68
C LEU A 131 -8.34 4.27 -16.02
N LYS A 132 -8.36 3.90 -17.30
CA LYS A 132 -7.95 2.56 -17.75
C LYS A 132 -6.46 2.31 -17.50
N ALA A 133 -5.60 3.29 -17.77
CA ALA A 133 -4.17 3.19 -17.44
C ALA A 133 -3.95 3.00 -15.93
N LEU A 134 -4.61 3.80 -15.10
CA LEU A 134 -4.57 3.65 -13.65
C LEU A 134 -5.06 2.27 -13.18
N SER A 135 -6.14 1.75 -13.79
CA SER A 135 -6.67 0.42 -13.50
C SER A 135 -5.70 -0.69 -13.86
N ASN A 136 -5.04 -0.63 -15.02
CA ASN A 136 -4.08 -1.64 -15.46
C ASN A 136 -2.85 -1.68 -14.55
N VAL A 137 -2.35 -0.51 -14.17
CA VAL A 137 -1.23 -0.39 -13.22
C VAL A 137 -1.65 -0.95 -11.87
N HIS A 138 -2.81 -0.56 -11.34
CA HIS A 138 -3.30 -1.11 -10.08
C HIS A 138 -3.50 -2.63 -10.12
N ALA A 139 -3.98 -3.20 -11.24
CA ALA A 139 -4.15 -4.63 -11.40
C ALA A 139 -2.81 -5.37 -11.31
N ALA A 140 -1.79 -4.92 -12.05
CA ALA A 140 -0.48 -5.55 -12.01
C ALA A 140 0.25 -5.39 -10.68
N VAL A 141 0.11 -4.22 -10.06
CA VAL A 141 0.67 -3.96 -8.72
C VAL A 141 -0.15 -4.71 -7.64
N PHE A 142 -1.39 -5.14 -7.91
CA PHE A 142 -2.17 -6.00 -7.02
C PHE A 142 -1.79 -7.47 -7.19
N GLU A 143 -1.54 -7.94 -8.41
CA GLU A 143 -1.06 -9.31 -8.68
C GLU A 143 0.33 -9.58 -8.10
N ALA A 144 1.21 -8.57 -8.04
CA ALA A 144 2.54 -8.70 -7.43
C ALA A 144 2.52 -8.89 -5.91
N GLY A 145 1.39 -8.68 -5.23
CA GLY A 145 1.20 -8.99 -3.81
C GLY A 145 2.03 -8.18 -2.79
N GLY A 146 2.89 -7.24 -3.21
CA GLY A 146 3.81 -6.49 -2.34
C GLY A 146 3.80 -4.97 -2.55
N GLU A 147 4.46 -4.20 -1.68
CA GLU A 147 4.61 -2.73 -1.78
C GLU A 147 5.56 -2.26 -2.90
N GLU A 148 6.09 -3.21 -3.65
CA GLU A 148 7.17 -3.09 -4.61
C GLU A 148 6.75 -3.62 -5.97
N VAL A 149 7.22 -2.98 -7.04
CA VAL A 149 6.99 -3.42 -8.41
C VAL A 149 8.23 -3.25 -9.27
N ARG A 150 8.46 -4.21 -10.19
CA ARG A 150 9.49 -4.07 -11.20
C ARG A 150 9.11 -2.96 -12.17
N LEU A 151 10.02 -2.01 -12.38
CA LEU A 151 9.76 -0.87 -13.27
C LEU A 151 9.48 -1.33 -14.72
N SER A 152 10.16 -2.40 -15.16
CA SER A 152 9.92 -3.02 -16.47
C SER A 152 8.46 -3.44 -16.66
N ASP A 153 7.85 -4.05 -15.65
CA ASP A 153 6.47 -4.55 -15.74
C ASP A 153 5.49 -3.37 -15.85
N VAL A 154 5.72 -2.33 -15.05
CA VAL A 154 4.93 -1.09 -15.08
C VAL A 154 5.01 -0.42 -16.45
N VAL A 155 6.22 -0.30 -17.01
CA VAL A 155 6.43 0.28 -18.34
C VAL A 155 5.74 -0.56 -19.41
N GLU A 156 5.94 -1.88 -19.40
CA GLU A 156 5.36 -2.80 -20.39
C GLU A 156 3.83 -2.74 -20.40
N LEU A 157 3.19 -2.72 -19.23
CA LEU A 157 1.74 -2.60 -19.12
C LEU A 157 1.19 -1.25 -19.61
N THR A 158 2.02 -0.22 -19.52
CA THR A 158 1.65 1.12 -19.97
C THR A 158 1.86 1.26 -21.49
N VAL A 159 2.89 0.62 -22.04
CA VAL A 159 3.33 0.76 -23.43
C VAL A 159 2.67 -0.27 -24.36
N SER A 160 2.51 -1.52 -23.93
CA SER A 160 1.98 -2.62 -24.74
C SER A 160 0.63 -2.35 -25.42
N PRO A 161 -0.34 -1.60 -24.85
CA PRO A 161 -1.59 -1.30 -25.55
C PRO A 161 -1.41 -0.44 -26.82
N TYR A 162 -0.24 0.18 -26.98
CA TYR A 162 0.09 1.09 -28.06
C TYR A 162 1.07 0.51 -29.09
N ASN A 163 1.68 -0.63 -28.77
CA ASN A 163 2.43 -1.43 -29.73
C ASN A 163 1.45 -2.43 -30.39
N GLY A 164 0.98 -2.10 -31.60
CA GLY A 164 0.02 -2.92 -32.36
C GLY A 164 0.64 -4.16 -33.02
N GLU A 165 -0.20 -4.97 -33.68
CA GLU A 165 0.12 -6.26 -34.34
C GLU A 165 1.47 -6.25 -35.10
N GLY A 166 2.55 -6.61 -34.39
CA GLY A 166 3.88 -6.84 -34.97
C GLY A 166 4.76 -5.62 -35.20
N VAL A 167 4.34 -4.39 -34.86
CA VAL A 167 5.17 -3.17 -35.02
C VAL A 167 5.39 -2.50 -33.66
N THR A 168 6.62 -2.61 -33.16
CA THR A 168 7.06 -1.90 -31.95
C THR A 168 7.45 -0.48 -32.35
N ARG A 169 6.68 0.51 -31.91
CA ARG A 169 6.96 1.93 -32.18
C ARG A 169 7.48 2.68 -30.95
N ILE A 170 7.39 2.05 -29.79
CA ILE A 170 7.98 2.52 -28.54
C ILE A 170 9.04 1.50 -28.14
N GLU A 171 10.30 1.87 -28.36
CA GLU A 171 11.47 1.10 -27.96
C GLU A 171 11.77 1.36 -26.49
N VAL A 172 11.84 0.28 -25.71
CA VAL A 172 12.00 0.32 -24.26
C VAL A 172 13.35 -0.28 -23.90
N THR A 173 14.17 0.46 -23.17
CA THR A 173 15.46 -0.03 -22.67
C THR A 173 15.68 0.45 -21.25
N GLY A 174 16.00 -0.45 -20.32
CA GLY A 174 16.49 0.03 -19.05
C GLY A 174 16.93 -1.04 -18.07
N ALA A 175 17.53 -0.57 -16.99
CA ALA A 175 18.06 -1.42 -15.94
C ALA A 175 16.95 -2.16 -15.18
N ASP A 176 17.20 -3.42 -14.82
CA ASP A 176 16.32 -4.18 -13.93
C ASP A 176 16.34 -3.57 -12.53
N MET A 177 15.18 -3.09 -12.09
CA MET A 177 15.03 -2.46 -10.78
C MET A 177 13.60 -2.55 -10.27
N VAL A 178 13.49 -2.49 -8.95
CA VAL A 178 12.24 -2.44 -8.23
C VAL A 178 12.04 -1.03 -7.69
N VAL A 179 10.83 -0.52 -7.84
CA VAL A 179 10.39 0.77 -7.32
C VAL A 179 9.24 0.59 -6.36
N SER A 180 9.02 1.58 -5.49
CA SER A 180 7.84 1.63 -4.65
C SER A 180 6.57 1.70 -5.52
N ARG A 181 5.48 1.15 -5.00
CA ARG A 181 4.16 1.17 -5.64
C ARG A 181 3.72 2.58 -6.08
N ASP A 182 3.95 3.58 -5.25
CA ASP A 182 3.58 4.97 -5.54
C ASP A 182 4.44 5.58 -6.66
N ALA A 183 5.74 5.27 -6.66
CA ALA A 183 6.64 5.67 -7.74
C ALA A 183 6.24 5.02 -9.07
N GLY A 184 5.99 3.69 -9.07
CA GLY A 184 5.52 2.96 -10.25
C GLY A 184 4.22 3.55 -10.80
N THR A 185 3.25 3.83 -9.93
CA THR A 185 1.97 4.45 -10.32
C THR A 185 2.17 5.84 -10.96
N THR A 186 3.01 6.67 -10.36
CA THR A 186 3.31 8.02 -10.85
C THR A 186 4.00 7.97 -12.22
N ILE A 187 4.98 7.07 -12.39
CA ILE A 187 5.68 6.88 -13.66
C ILE A 187 4.71 6.42 -14.74
N ALA A 188 3.85 5.44 -14.47
CA ALA A 188 2.88 4.94 -15.44
C ALA A 188 1.91 6.03 -15.93
N LEU A 189 1.41 6.87 -15.03
CA LEU A 189 0.56 8.01 -15.41
C LEU A 189 1.34 9.02 -16.28
N CYS A 190 2.60 9.32 -15.94
CA CYS A 190 3.43 10.20 -16.76
C CYS A 190 3.67 9.62 -18.16
N LEU A 191 3.96 8.32 -18.25
CA LEU A 191 4.16 7.63 -19.53
C LEU A 191 2.88 7.63 -20.36
N HIS A 192 1.72 7.37 -19.76
CA HIS A 192 0.44 7.44 -20.47
C HIS A 192 0.18 8.83 -21.06
N GLU A 193 0.51 9.90 -20.34
CA GLU A 193 0.41 11.27 -20.86
C GLU A 193 1.37 11.52 -22.02
N LEU A 194 2.62 11.07 -21.91
CA LEU A 194 3.62 11.20 -22.95
C LEU A 194 3.23 10.43 -24.22
N ILE A 195 2.77 9.19 -24.08
CA ILE A 195 2.24 8.36 -25.18
C ILE A 195 1.06 9.08 -25.85
N THR A 196 0.09 9.56 -25.07
CA THR A 196 -1.08 10.25 -25.60
C THR A 196 -0.68 11.50 -26.39
N ASN A 197 0.29 12.28 -25.89
CA ASN A 197 0.81 13.45 -26.60
C ASN A 197 1.53 13.06 -27.88
N ALA A 198 2.34 12.00 -27.86
CA ALA A 198 3.03 11.51 -29.04
C ALA A 198 2.04 11.06 -30.13
N ILE A 199 0.91 10.44 -29.75
CA ILE A 199 -0.15 10.02 -30.69
C ILE A 199 -0.87 11.23 -31.29
N LYS A 200 -1.22 12.22 -30.46
CA LYS A 200 -2.01 13.38 -30.90
C LYS A 200 -1.18 14.40 -31.70
N TYR A 201 0.08 14.61 -31.30
CA TYR A 201 0.87 15.76 -31.74
C TYR A 201 2.30 15.42 -32.16
N GLY A 202 2.80 14.24 -31.82
CA GLY A 202 4.23 13.92 -31.87
C GLY A 202 4.57 12.74 -32.77
N ALA A 203 5.62 12.00 -32.43
CA ALA A 203 6.15 10.90 -33.25
C ALA A 203 5.11 9.83 -33.59
N LEU A 204 4.25 9.46 -32.63
CA LEU A 204 3.28 8.39 -32.84
C LEU A 204 2.13 8.78 -33.78
N SER A 205 1.97 10.06 -34.11
CA SER A 205 0.99 10.57 -35.10
C SER A 205 1.33 10.21 -36.56
N ARG A 206 2.58 9.85 -36.85
CA ARG A 206 3.08 9.51 -38.20
C ARG A 206 3.48 8.05 -38.26
N PRO A 207 3.17 7.27 -39.31
CA PRO A 207 3.52 5.84 -39.36
C PRO A 207 5.00 5.50 -39.09
N GLU A 208 5.91 6.36 -39.58
CA GLU A 208 7.36 6.26 -39.49
C GLU A 208 7.97 6.70 -38.14
N GLY A 209 7.17 7.36 -37.30
CA GLY A 209 7.67 7.88 -36.04
C GLY A 209 7.90 6.78 -35.00
N HIS A 210 8.83 7.03 -34.10
CA HIS A 210 9.17 6.12 -33.02
C HIS A 210 9.51 6.90 -31.75
N VAL A 211 9.43 6.19 -30.63
CA VAL A 211 9.78 6.71 -29.31
C VAL A 211 10.85 5.83 -28.71
N ALA A 212 11.90 6.44 -28.18
CA ALA A 212 12.87 5.78 -27.31
C ALA A 212 12.56 6.15 -25.85
N LEU A 213 12.21 5.14 -25.04
CA LEU A 213 12.08 5.22 -23.60
C LEU A 213 13.26 4.50 -22.96
N VAL A 214 14.13 5.26 -22.30
CA VAL A 214 15.34 4.75 -21.67
C VAL A 214 15.38 5.11 -20.19
N TRP A 215 15.71 4.16 -19.32
CA TRP A 215 16.08 4.45 -17.93
C TRP A 215 17.34 3.69 -17.50
N ALA A 216 18.08 4.29 -16.57
CA ALA A 216 19.33 3.72 -16.08
C ALA A 216 19.63 4.17 -14.66
N ILE A 217 20.48 3.39 -13.97
CA ILE A 217 21.12 3.78 -12.72
C ILE A 217 22.59 4.08 -13.04
N ALA A 218 23.10 5.23 -12.59
CA ALA A 218 24.51 5.57 -12.75
C ALA A 218 25.42 4.49 -12.14
N ALA A 219 26.40 4.03 -12.90
CA ALA A 219 27.34 2.99 -12.47
C ALA A 219 28.40 3.53 -11.49
N ASP A 220 28.78 4.81 -11.65
CA ASP A 220 29.84 5.46 -10.88
C ASP A 220 29.28 6.70 -10.15
N GLY A 221 29.48 6.77 -8.83
CA GLY A 221 29.02 7.88 -7.99
C GLY A 221 27.79 7.56 -7.12
N PRO A 222 27.07 8.57 -6.58
CA PRO A 222 25.82 8.33 -5.87
C PRO A 222 24.80 7.66 -6.80
N ARG A 223 23.98 6.74 -6.26
CA ARG A 223 22.98 5.98 -7.02
C ARG A 223 21.92 6.93 -7.59
N GLU A 224 22.18 7.47 -8.77
CA GLU A 224 21.30 8.36 -9.48
C GLU A 224 20.52 7.58 -10.52
N PHE A 225 19.19 7.68 -10.47
CA PHE A 225 18.29 7.20 -11.50
C PHE A 225 18.12 8.26 -12.57
N SER A 226 18.05 7.83 -13.83
CA SER A 226 17.67 8.68 -14.95
C SER A 226 16.57 8.01 -15.77
N LEU A 227 15.62 8.81 -16.25
CA LEU A 227 14.60 8.40 -17.21
C LEU A 227 14.52 9.43 -18.33
N SER A 228 14.48 8.95 -19.57
CA SER A 228 14.40 9.77 -20.77
C SER A 228 13.37 9.23 -21.75
N TRP A 229 12.59 10.14 -22.31
CA TRP A 229 11.62 9.93 -23.38
C TRP A 229 12.05 10.79 -24.57
N THR A 230 12.28 10.17 -25.71
CA THR A 230 12.70 10.86 -26.94
C THR A 230 11.80 10.44 -28.10
N GLU A 231 11.16 11.41 -28.72
CA GLU A 231 10.35 11.22 -29.93
C GLU A 231 11.18 11.49 -31.18
N ILE A 232 11.04 10.65 -32.20
CA ILE A 232 11.83 10.71 -33.44
C ILE A 232 10.92 10.41 -34.63
N GLY A 233 11.17 11.06 -35.77
CA GLY A 233 10.41 10.81 -37.01
C GLY A 233 8.96 11.30 -36.96
N GLY A 234 8.66 12.23 -36.04
CA GLY A 234 7.37 12.90 -35.94
C GLY A 234 7.23 14.12 -36.84
N PRO A 235 6.06 14.79 -36.81
CA PRO A 235 5.92 16.10 -37.43
C PRO A 235 6.83 17.12 -36.72
N PRO A 236 7.22 18.22 -37.39
CA PRO A 236 8.05 19.25 -36.77
C PRO A 236 7.40 19.80 -35.50
N VAL A 237 8.09 19.65 -34.37
CA VAL A 237 7.59 20.12 -33.08
C VAL A 237 7.88 21.62 -32.95
N ARG A 238 6.89 22.36 -32.46
CA ARG A 238 7.06 23.76 -32.05
C ARG A 238 6.70 23.88 -30.59
N GLU A 239 7.43 24.72 -29.87
CA GLU A 239 7.07 25.02 -28.49
C GLU A 239 5.64 25.60 -28.46
N PRO A 240 4.71 24.96 -27.72
CA PRO A 240 3.33 25.40 -27.74
C PRO A 240 3.19 26.73 -27.00
N THR A 241 2.46 27.68 -27.58
CA THR A 241 2.19 29.00 -26.98
C THR A 241 1.41 28.92 -25.67
N ARG A 242 0.76 27.78 -25.41
CA ARG A 242 0.22 27.39 -24.10
C ARG A 242 0.70 25.98 -23.78
N GLN A 243 1.35 25.79 -22.65
CA GLN A 243 1.67 24.44 -22.17
C GLN A 243 0.38 23.66 -21.90
N GLY A 244 0.22 22.54 -22.61
CA GLY A 244 -0.87 21.60 -22.41
C GLY A 244 -0.86 20.99 -21.00
N TYR A 245 -2.03 20.52 -20.56
CA TYR A 245 -2.21 19.98 -19.22
C TYR A 245 -1.35 18.73 -18.94
N GLY A 246 -1.17 17.86 -19.95
CA GLY A 246 -0.32 16.67 -19.83
C GLY A 246 1.13 17.03 -19.50
N THR A 247 1.72 17.99 -20.21
CA THR A 247 3.09 18.45 -19.94
C THR A 247 3.25 19.08 -18.55
N ARG A 248 2.24 19.83 -18.07
CA ARG A 248 2.24 20.39 -16.70
C ARG A 248 2.18 19.30 -15.64
N TYR A 249 1.39 18.26 -15.86
CA TYR A 249 1.33 17.10 -14.96
C TYR A 249 2.67 16.38 -14.90
N VAL A 250 3.20 15.99 -16.06
CA VAL A 250 4.48 15.29 -16.16
C VAL A 250 5.58 16.09 -15.45
N ARG A 251 5.62 17.41 -15.66
CA ARG A 251 6.56 18.29 -14.97
C ARG A 251 6.42 18.24 -13.44
N ALA A 252 5.21 18.37 -12.92
CA ALA A 252 4.96 18.39 -11.48
C ALA A 252 5.19 17.02 -10.82
N ALA A 253 4.68 15.95 -11.46
CA ALA A 253 4.75 14.59 -10.95
C ALA A 253 6.20 14.07 -10.92
N LEU A 254 6.94 14.17 -12.04
CA LEU A 254 8.35 13.78 -12.07
C LEU A 254 9.20 14.68 -11.17
N GLY A 255 8.90 15.99 -11.12
CA GLY A 255 9.56 16.94 -10.22
C GLY A 255 9.45 16.55 -8.75
N SER A 256 8.24 16.18 -8.31
CA SER A 256 7.99 15.72 -6.94
C SER A 256 8.66 14.38 -6.65
N LEU A 257 8.58 13.45 -7.62
CA LEU A 257 9.08 12.09 -7.46
C LEU A 257 10.61 12.08 -7.33
N PHE A 258 11.31 12.74 -8.25
CA PHE A 258 12.78 12.70 -8.33
C PHE A 258 13.47 13.84 -7.56
N GLY A 259 12.71 14.84 -7.10
CA GLY A 259 13.27 16.02 -6.41
C GLY A 259 13.93 17.03 -7.34
N ASN A 260 13.95 16.77 -8.65
CA ASN A 260 14.50 17.64 -9.68
C ASN A 260 13.46 17.88 -10.77
N VAL A 261 13.35 19.13 -11.24
CA VAL A 261 12.45 19.47 -12.33
C VAL A 261 12.91 18.76 -13.61
N PRO A 262 12.02 18.05 -14.34
CA PRO A 262 12.39 17.43 -15.61
C PRO A 262 12.77 18.49 -16.66
N ASP A 263 13.79 18.16 -17.44
CA ASP A 263 14.15 18.91 -18.64
C ASP A 263 13.21 18.51 -19.78
N ILE A 264 12.56 19.50 -20.41
CA ILE A 264 11.55 19.31 -21.44
C ILE A 264 11.91 20.20 -22.61
N VAL A 265 12.21 19.56 -23.75
CA VAL A 265 12.69 20.23 -24.96
C VAL A 265 11.73 19.94 -26.12
N PHE A 266 11.22 21.00 -26.72
CA PHE A 266 10.41 20.96 -27.94
C PHE A 266 11.30 21.21 -29.16
N ALA A 267 12.13 20.23 -29.52
CA ALA A 267 13.07 20.38 -30.63
C ALA A 267 12.36 20.12 -31.98
N PRO A 268 12.74 20.81 -33.08
CA PRO A 268 12.06 20.64 -34.38
C PRO A 268 12.04 19.20 -34.91
N ASP A 269 13.01 18.38 -34.52
CA ASP A 269 13.16 16.98 -34.87
C ASP A 269 12.39 16.02 -33.95
N GLY A 270 11.90 16.49 -32.80
CA GLY A 270 11.11 15.68 -31.87
C GLY A 270 11.06 16.23 -30.45
N PHE A 271 10.03 15.80 -29.72
CA PHE A 271 9.87 16.11 -28.30
C PHE A 271 10.83 15.27 -27.44
N ARG A 272 11.44 15.89 -26.43
CA ARG A 272 12.32 15.20 -25.48
C ARG A 272 11.96 15.57 -24.05
N CYS A 273 11.90 14.59 -23.17
CA CYS A 273 11.70 14.76 -21.74
C CYS A 273 12.73 13.92 -21.00
N SER A 274 13.47 14.50 -20.07
CA SER A 274 14.39 13.75 -19.22
C SER A 274 14.35 14.21 -17.78
N VAL A 275 14.52 13.27 -16.85
CA VAL A 275 14.59 13.54 -15.41
C VAL A 275 15.66 12.68 -14.78
N ARG A 276 16.30 13.22 -13.75
CA ARG A 276 17.30 12.52 -12.94
C ARG A 276 17.04 12.78 -11.46
N GLY A 277 17.38 11.83 -10.62
CA GLY A 277 17.31 12.02 -9.18
C GLY A 277 17.81 10.82 -8.39
N PRO A 278 17.90 10.94 -7.06
CA PRO A 278 18.39 9.87 -6.20
C PRO A 278 17.48 8.62 -6.28
N VAL A 279 18.07 7.43 -6.41
CA VAL A 279 17.33 6.15 -6.45
C VAL A 279 16.51 5.97 -5.17
N GLU A 280 16.99 6.46 -4.03
CA GLU A 280 16.36 6.33 -2.72
C GLU A 280 14.94 6.93 -2.67
N ARG A 281 14.62 7.87 -3.57
CA ARG A 281 13.30 8.48 -3.66
C ARG A 281 12.25 7.60 -4.34
N ILE A 282 12.69 6.62 -5.12
CA ILE A 282 11.82 5.74 -5.91
C ILE A 282 11.95 4.28 -5.50
N SER A 283 13.03 3.88 -4.82
CA SER A 283 13.17 2.56 -4.24
C SER A 283 12.23 2.39 -3.05
N ALA A 284 11.70 1.19 -2.87
CA ALA A 284 11.15 0.83 -1.57
C ALA A 284 12.31 0.78 -0.55
N SER A 285 12.07 1.40 0.60
CA SER A 285 13.03 1.50 1.71
C SER A 285 13.23 0.17 2.42
#